data_AF-A0AAW6K6W0-F1
#
_entry.id   AF-A0AAW6K6W0-F1
#
_cell.length_a   1.000
_cell.length_b   1.000
_cell.length_c   1.000
_cell.angle_alpha   90.00
_cell.angle_beta   90.00
_cell.angle_gamma   90.00
#
_symmetry.space_group_name_H-M   'P 1'
#
loop_
_entity.id
_entity.type
_entity.pdbx_description
1 polymer ?
#
loop_
_entity_poly.entity_id
_entity_poly.type
_entity_poly.pdbx_seq_one_letter_code
_entity_poly.pdbx_strand_id
1 'polypeptide(L)'
;MKNEKHFLYKKINEAMIIFTILFPVVGIFFVIMTIWALGEQAPSEIPLVVSVISLFFFVPPLLLHIYRKKVWLKKYMQNYKNSEG
;
A
#
# COMPACT_ATOMS: atom_id res chain seq x y z
N MET A 1 22.26 3.41 -19.43
CA MET A 1 20.93 2.79 -19.71
C MET A 1 20.59 1.51 -18.94
N LYS A 2 21.32 0.37 -19.03
CA LYS A 2 20.95 -0.88 -18.30
C LYS A 2 20.95 -0.69 -16.76
N ASN A 3 21.99 -0.07 -16.22
CA ASN A 3 22.12 0.20 -14.78
C ASN A 3 21.06 1.19 -14.24
N GLU A 4 20.70 2.22 -15.01
CA GLU A 4 19.67 3.20 -14.61
C GLU A 4 18.28 2.56 -14.54
N LYS A 5 17.93 1.71 -15.51
CA LYS A 5 16.66 0.96 -15.48
C LYS A 5 16.60 0.05 -14.27
N HIS A 6 17.66 -0.70 -13.96
CA HIS A 6 17.72 -1.58 -12.81
C HIS A 6 17.57 -0.80 -11.47
N PHE A 7 18.23 0.35 -11.35
CA PHE A 7 18.09 1.23 -10.20
C PHE A 7 16.67 1.76 -10.01
N LEU A 8 16.02 2.19 -11.10
CA LEU A 8 14.62 2.64 -11.07
C LEU A 8 13.67 1.51 -10.65
N TYR A 9 13.82 0.30 -11.18
CA TYR A 9 13.00 -0.84 -10.78
C TYR A 9 13.15 -1.20 -9.30
N LYS A 10 14.38 -1.12 -8.76
CA LYS A 10 14.64 -1.35 -7.33
C LYS A 10 13.92 -0.30 -6.48
N LYS A 11 14.04 0.99 -6.83
CA LYS A 11 13.36 2.09 -6.13
C LYS A 11 11.84 1.96 -6.16
N ILE A 12 11.25 1.60 -7.31
CA ILE A 12 9.81 1.41 -7.42
C ILE A 12 9.36 0.26 -6.52
N ASN A 13 10.08 -0.87 -6.53
CA ASN A 13 9.74 -1.99 -5.66
C ASN A 13 9.84 -1.62 -4.16
N GLU A 14 10.86 -0.86 -3.77
CA GLU A 14 11.01 -0.36 -2.40
C GLU A 14 9.85 0.58 -2.02
N ALA A 15 9.51 1.54 -2.88
CA ALA A 15 8.37 2.43 -2.68
C ALA A 15 7.04 1.67 -2.55
N MET A 16 6.82 0.63 -3.35
CA MET A 16 5.62 -0.22 -3.25
C MET A 16 5.54 -0.95 -1.90
N ILE A 17 6.68 -1.44 -1.39
CA ILE A 17 6.75 -2.08 -0.05
C ILE A 17 6.42 -1.06 1.03
N ILE A 18 7.09 0.10 1.00
CA ILE A 18 6.87 1.18 1.96
C ILE A 18 5.40 1.59 1.95
N PHE A 19 4.81 1.83 0.77
CA PHE A 19 3.40 2.18 0.66
C PHE A 19 2.48 1.10 1.24
N THR A 20 2.77 -0.18 0.96
CA THR A 20 1.97 -1.30 1.48
C THR A 20 1.94 -1.36 3.02
N ILE A 21 2.97 -0.85 3.69
CA ILE A 21 3.10 -0.87 5.16
C ILE A 21 2.66 0.45 5.78
N LEU A 22 3.13 1.57 5.25
CA LEU A 22 2.91 2.89 5.82
C LEU A 22 1.44 3.30 5.73
N PHE A 23 0.78 2.98 4.62
CA PHE A 23 -0.61 3.38 4.38
C PHE A 23 -1.59 2.73 5.39
N PRO A 24 -1.54 1.40 5.66
CA PRO A 24 -2.33 0.80 6.73
C PRO A 24 -2.00 1.34 8.13
N VAL A 25 -0.72 1.60 8.43
CA VAL A 25 -0.32 2.16 9.74
C VAL A 25 -0.95 3.52 9.98
N VAL A 26 -0.91 4.41 8.98
CA VAL A 26 -1.60 5.70 9.03
C VAL A 26 -3.11 5.52 9.16
N GLY A 27 -3.69 4.53 8.48
CA GLY A 27 -5.11 4.18 8.61
C GLY A 27 -5.50 3.79 10.04
N ILE A 28 -4.71 2.95 10.71
CA ILE A 28 -4.95 2.56 12.12
C ILE A 28 -4.95 3.78 13.02
N PHE A 29 -3.96 4.68 12.84
CA PHE A 29 -3.90 5.91 13.60
C PHE A 29 -5.17 6.77 13.41
N PHE A 30 -5.64 6.94 12.17
CA PHE A 30 -6.87 7.68 11.91
C PHE A 30 -8.11 7.02 12.52
N VAL A 31 -8.22 5.69 12.47
CA VAL A 31 -9.34 4.97 13.10
C VAL A 31 -9.39 5.26 14.61
N ILE A 32 -8.25 5.17 15.30
CA ILE A 32 -8.18 5.46 16.75
C ILE A 32 -8.61 6.90 17.03
N MET A 33 -8.06 7.86 16.28
CA MET A 33 -8.39 9.29 16.41
C MET A 33 -9.87 9.56 16.15
N THR A 34 -10.47 8.91 15.14
CA THR A 34 -11.89 9.04 14.83
C THR A 34 -12.77 8.49 15.95
N ILE A 35 -12.43 7.33 16.52
CA ILE A 35 -13.18 6.77 17.66
C ILE A 35 -13.12 7.71 18.86
N TRP A 36 -11.94 8.26 19.16
CA TRP A 36 -11.81 9.24 20.24
C TRP A 36 -12.59 10.53 19.99
N ALA A 37 -12.53 11.08 18.77
CA ALA A 37 -13.21 12.33 18.43
C ALA A 37 -14.75 12.18 18.44
N LEU A 38 -15.28 11.08 17.90
CA LEU A 38 -16.73 10.88 17.77
C LEU A 38 -17.35 10.17 18.98
N GLY A 39 -16.56 9.54 19.85
CA GLY A 39 -17.04 8.78 21.01
C GLY A 39 -17.98 9.56 21.93
N GLU A 40 -17.71 10.86 22.13
CA GLU A 40 -18.52 11.72 22.99
C GLU A 40 -19.59 12.51 22.22
N GLN A 41 -19.39 12.77 20.93
CA GLN A 41 -20.25 13.67 20.15
C GLN A 41 -21.29 12.94 19.30
N ALA A 42 -20.90 11.84 18.65
CA ALA A 42 -21.73 11.14 17.68
C ALA A 42 -21.30 9.65 17.57
N PRO A 43 -21.47 8.85 18.64
CA PRO A 43 -21.00 7.46 18.66
C PRO A 43 -21.68 6.57 17.60
N SER A 44 -22.89 6.92 17.17
CA SER A 44 -23.62 6.23 16.09
C SER A 44 -22.97 6.38 14.71
N GLU A 45 -22.15 7.42 14.49
CA GLU A 45 -21.47 7.67 13.21
C GLU A 45 -20.15 6.90 13.09
N ILE A 46 -19.56 6.48 14.21
CA ILE A 46 -18.28 5.75 14.28
C ILE A 46 -18.23 4.58 13.28
N PRO A 47 -19.23 3.67 13.22
CA PRO A 47 -19.15 2.51 12.32
C PRO A 47 -18.98 2.92 10.85
N LEU A 48 -19.70 3.96 10.41
CA LEU A 48 -19.66 4.41 9.02
C LEU A 48 -18.31 5.07 8.70
N VAL A 49 -17.87 6.00 9.53
CA VAL A 49 -16.61 6.74 9.32
C VAL A 49 -15.40 5.80 9.39
N VAL A 50 -15.35 4.91 10.38
CA VAL A 50 -14.29 3.90 10.51
C VAL A 50 -14.28 2.96 9.32
N SER A 51 -15.45 2.56 8.80
CA SER A 51 -15.53 1.70 7.61
C SER A 51 -14.95 2.38 6.37
N VAL A 52 -15.26 3.67 6.15
CA VAL A 52 -14.73 4.45 5.01
C VAL A 52 -13.22 4.62 5.13
N ILE A 53 -12.71 4.99 6.31
CA ILE A 53 -11.27 5.10 6.57
C ILE A 53 -10.59 3.75 6.34
N SER A 54 -11.15 2.67 6.88
CA SER A 54 -10.58 1.33 6.74
C SER A 54 -10.52 0.89 5.28
N LEU A 55 -11.58 1.10 4.51
CA LEU A 55 -11.59 0.80 3.07
C LEU A 55 -10.50 1.59 2.33
N PHE A 56 -10.40 2.89 2.60
CA PHE A 56 -9.43 3.75 1.93
C PHE A 56 -7.97 3.40 2.27
N PHE A 57 -7.67 3.08 3.52
CA PHE A 57 -6.29 2.84 3.96
C PHE A 57 -5.84 1.38 3.83
N PHE A 58 -6.74 0.41 3.69
CA PHE A 58 -6.38 -1.01 3.59
C PHE A 58 -6.59 -1.59 2.18
N VAL A 59 -7.58 -1.15 1.42
CA VAL A 59 -7.86 -1.75 0.09
C VAL A 59 -6.78 -1.39 -0.95
N PRO A 60 -6.37 -0.12 -1.15
CA PRO A 60 -5.30 0.22 -2.08
C PRO A 60 -3.95 -0.49 -1.82
N PRO A 61 -3.41 -0.55 -0.58
CA PRO A 61 -2.18 -1.28 -0.33
C PRO A 61 -2.33 -2.78 -0.51
N LEU A 62 -3.51 -3.36 -0.24
CA LEU A 62 -3.78 -4.78 -0.51
C LEU A 62 -3.73 -5.07 -2.02
N LEU A 63 -4.40 -4.24 -2.83
CA LEU A 63 -4.37 -4.36 -4.29
C LEU A 63 -2.94 -4.18 -4.83
N LEU A 64 -2.20 -3.20 -4.30
CA LEU A 64 -0.80 -2.97 -4.66
C LEU A 64 0.08 -4.17 -4.31
N HIS A 65 -0.14 -4.77 -3.13
CA HIS A 65 0.58 -5.97 -2.70
C HIS A 65 0.33 -7.15 -3.66
N ILE A 66 -0.93 -7.40 -4.02
CA ILE A 66 -1.32 -8.46 -4.96
C ILE A 66 -0.70 -8.19 -6.33
N TYR A 67 -0.79 -6.96 -6.84
CA TYR A 67 -0.19 -6.57 -8.12
C TYR A 67 1.33 -6.76 -8.11
N ARG A 68 2.01 -6.33 -7.04
CA ARG A 68 3.45 -6.51 -6.86
C ARG A 68 3.84 -7.98 -6.98
N LYS A 69 3.16 -8.84 -6.24
CA LYS A 69 3.47 -10.28 -6.16
C LYS A 69 3.14 -11.01 -7.46
N LYS A 70 1.99 -10.73 -8.08
CA LYS A 70 1.50 -11.49 -9.23
C LYS A 70 2.03 -10.98 -10.58
N VAL A 71 2.20 -9.67 -10.73
CA VAL A 71 2.50 -9.04 -12.03
C VAL A 71 3.91 -8.45 -12.03
N TRP A 72 4.22 -7.56 -11.08
CA TRP A 72 5.46 -6.79 -11.10
C TRP A 72 6.70 -7.68 -10.94
N LEU A 73 6.74 -8.54 -9.93
CA LEU A 73 7.88 -9.43 -9.69
C LEU A 73 8.11 -10.43 -10.83
N LYS A 74 7.03 -10.96 -11.42
CA LYS A 74 7.13 -11.85 -12.60
C LYS A 74 7.76 -11.12 -13.79
N LYS A 75 7.30 -9.90 -14.09
CA LYS A 75 7.82 -9.08 -15.18
C LYS A 75 9.28 -8.68 -14.95
N TYR A 76 9.63 -8.35 -13.70
CA TYR A 76 11.01 -8.04 -13.30
C TYR A 76 11.94 -9.23 -13.51
N MET A 77 11.55 -10.42 -13.04
CA MET A 77 12.36 -11.65 -13.15
C MET A 77 12.55 -12.07 -14.62
N GLN A 78 11.53 -11.90 -15.46
CA GLN A 78 11.61 -12.18 -16.90
C GLN A 78 12.54 -11.19 -17.62
N ASN A 79 12.45 -9.89 -17.29
CA ASN A 79 13.34 -8.87 -17.85
C ASN A 79 14.80 -9.05 -17.40
N TYR A 80 15.03 -9.51 -16.17
CA TYR A 80 16.35 -9.83 -15.66
C TYR A 80 16.98 -10.98 -16.46
N LYS A 81 16.24 -12.10 -16.61
CA LYS A 81 16.71 -13.28 -17.36
C LYS A 81 17.02 -12.99 -18.84
N ASN A 82 16.22 -12.16 -19.50
CA ASN A 82 16.44 -11.75 -20.88
C ASN A 82 17.61 -10.75 -21.04
N SER A 83 18.18 -10.25 -19.96
CA SER A 83 19.28 -9.29 -19.99
C SER A 83 20.66 -9.93 -19.79
N GLU A 84 20.71 -11.21 -19.43
CA GLU A 84 21.92 -12.03 -19.23
C GLU A 84 22.23 -12.97 -20.43
N GLY A 85 21.31 -13.09 -21.40
CA GLY A 85 21.54 -13.74 -22.70
C GLY A 85 21.79 -12.72 -23.79
#